data_AF-A0A2S7FK18-F1
#
_entry.id   AF-A0A2S7FK18-F1
#
_cell.length_a   1.000
_cell.length_b   1.000
_cell.length_c   1.000
_cell.angle_alpha   90.00
_cell.angle_beta   90.00
_cell.angle_gamma   90.00
#
_symmetry.space_group_name_H-M   'P 1'
#
loop_
_entity.id
_entity.type
_entity.pdbx_description
1 polymer ?
#
loop_
_entity_poly.entity_id
_entity_poly.type
_entity_poly.pdbx_seq_one_letter_code
_entity_poly.pdbx_strand_id
1 'polypeptide(L)'
;MEESYVPLLLMRHNRPLRGVMIDRQPWVCAKEFGLLMGHRHPERICRLMDDDQVRTVIFCTRQGDAGPVQVLSESALYRALCRFSHPENRSLRRWLTHEALPALRDAWEHRAQEPKRTLMA
;
A
#
# COMPACT_ATOMS: atom_id res chain seq x y z
N MET A 1 -17.60 -10.62 2.79
CA MET A 1 -16.61 -11.05 3.79
C MET A 1 -15.58 -9.95 3.86
N GLU A 2 -15.49 -9.23 4.98
CA GLU A 2 -14.42 -8.25 5.16
C GLU A 2 -13.10 -9.01 5.37
N GLU A 3 -12.31 -9.11 4.31
CA GLU A 3 -10.98 -9.69 4.42
C GLU A 3 -10.08 -8.74 5.20
N SER A 4 -9.49 -9.29 6.25
CA SER A 4 -8.55 -8.58 7.10
C SER A 4 -7.13 -8.89 6.68
N TYR A 5 -6.32 -7.85 6.57
CA TYR A 5 -4.98 -7.91 6.02
C TYR A 5 -3.95 -7.45 7.05
N VAL A 6 -2.83 -8.15 7.14
CA VAL A 6 -1.66 -7.68 7.90
C VAL A 6 -0.75 -6.95 6.92
N PRO A 7 -0.67 -5.61 6.98
CA PRO A 7 0.12 -4.85 6.01
C PRO A 7 1.62 -4.97 6.30
N LEU A 8 2.42 -4.95 5.24
CA LEU A 8 3.85 -4.70 5.32
C LEU A 8 4.10 -3.21 5.56
N LEU A 9 4.96 -2.89 6.52
CA LEU A 9 5.36 -1.52 6.81
C LEU A 9 6.62 -1.16 6.02
N LEU A 10 6.49 -0.25 5.05
CA LEU A 10 7.59 0.31 4.28
C LEU A 10 7.93 1.70 4.85
N MET A 11 9.20 2.09 4.82
CA MET A 11 9.64 3.37 5.39
C MET A 11 10.37 4.21 4.35
N ARG A 12 10.00 5.49 4.23
CA ARG A 12 10.71 6.48 3.42
C ARG A 12 10.89 7.77 4.20
N HIS A 13 12.13 8.21 4.42
CA HIS A 13 12.44 9.44 5.18
C HIS A 13 11.68 9.55 6.51
N ASN A 14 11.68 8.48 7.30
CA ASN A 14 10.95 8.37 8.57
C ASN A 14 9.42 8.52 8.47
N ARG A 15 8.85 8.35 7.27
CA ARG A 15 7.40 8.30 7.05
C ARG A 15 6.99 6.88 6.66
N PRO A 16 5.96 6.32 7.31
CA PRO A 16 5.49 4.98 7.01
C PRO A 16 4.63 4.95 5.75
N LEU A 17 4.66 3.81 5.07
CA LEU A 17 3.71 3.42 4.02
C LEU A 17 3.35 1.95 4.21
N ARG A 18 2.11 1.69 4.61
CA ARG A 18 1.56 0.36 4.74
C ARG A 18 1.08 -0.14 3.38
N GLY A 19 1.55 -1.32 3.00
CA GLY A 19 1.20 -1.99 1.76
C GLY A 19 0.72 -3.42 1.98
N VAL A 20 -0.12 -3.91 1.07
CA VAL A 20 -0.64 -5.29 1.05
C VAL A 20 -0.77 -5.77 -0.38
N MET A 21 -0.58 -7.07 -0.61
CA MET A 21 -0.91 -7.72 -1.87
C MET A 21 -2.34 -8.26 -1.82
N ILE A 22 -3.16 -7.88 -2.79
CA ILE A 22 -4.54 -8.35 -2.95
C ILE A 22 -4.72 -8.72 -4.42
N ASP A 23 -5.23 -9.92 -4.70
CA ASP A 23 -5.43 -10.40 -6.07
C ASP A 23 -4.16 -10.31 -6.94
N ARG A 24 -2.99 -10.58 -6.33
CA ARG A 24 -1.63 -10.44 -6.93
C ARG A 24 -1.25 -9.02 -7.37
N GLN A 25 -2.00 -8.02 -6.93
CA GLN A 25 -1.69 -6.60 -7.17
C GLN A 25 -1.25 -5.93 -5.87
N PRO A 26 -0.29 -4.99 -5.92
CA PRO A 26 0.10 -4.23 -4.75
C PRO A 26 -0.87 -3.08 -4.49
N TRP A 27 -1.27 -2.97 -3.23
CA TRP A 27 -2.15 -1.92 -2.72
C TRP A 27 -1.48 -1.22 -1.54
N VAL A 28 -1.59 0.10 -1.46
CA VAL A 28 -0.98 0.89 -0.37
C VAL A 28 -1.97 1.84 0.27
N CYS A 29 -1.76 2.17 1.55
CA CYS A 29 -2.60 3.09 2.29
C CYS A 29 -2.65 4.47 1.62
N ALA A 30 -3.86 4.91 1.24
CA ALA A 30 -4.08 6.17 0.54
C ALA A 30 -3.64 7.37 1.38
N LYS A 31 -3.94 7.34 2.70
CA LYS A 31 -3.61 8.41 3.63
C LYS A 31 -2.10 8.62 3.72
N GLU A 32 -1.35 7.54 3.90
CA GLU A 32 0.10 7.58 4.05
C GLU A 32 0.80 7.98 2.75
N PHE A 33 0.31 7.47 1.62
CA PHE A 33 0.81 7.88 0.31
C PHE A 33 0.58 9.37 0.04
N GLY A 34 -0.61 9.89 0.36
CA GLY A 34 -0.89 11.33 0.22
C GLY A 34 0.04 12.19 1.08
N LEU A 35 0.37 11.75 2.30
CA LEU A 35 1.36 12.41 3.16
C LEU A 35 2.79 12.33 2.60
N LEU A 36 3.16 11.25 1.92
CA LEU A 36 4.45 11.12 1.22
C LEU A 36 4.58 12.06 0.03
N MET A 37 3.47 12.39 -0.64
CA MET A 37 3.41 13.42 -1.69
C MET A 37 3.32 14.85 -1.15
N GLY A 38 3.24 15.03 0.17
CA GLY A 38 3.12 16.36 0.79
C GLY A 38 1.72 16.98 0.71
N HIS A 39 0.68 16.19 0.44
CA HIS A 39 -0.70 16.70 0.45
C HIS A 39 -1.19 16.99 1.87
N ARG A 40 -1.81 18.15 2.06
CA ARG A 40 -2.49 18.52 3.31
C ARG A 40 -3.76 17.71 3.57
N HIS A 41 -4.43 17.26 2.50
CA HIS A 41 -5.71 16.55 2.52
C HIS A 41 -5.60 15.23 1.75
N PRO A 42 -4.85 14.24 2.27
CA PRO A 42 -4.60 12.99 1.57
C PRO A 42 -5.89 12.19 1.29
N GLU A 43 -6.94 12.37 2.10
CA GLU A 43 -8.27 11.76 1.92
C GLU A 43 -8.96 12.14 0.62
N ARG A 44 -8.58 13.27 0.00
CA ARG A 44 -9.17 13.71 -1.27
C ARG A 44 -8.65 12.92 -2.46
N ILE A 45 -7.52 12.23 -2.32
CA ILE A 45 -6.91 11.51 -3.43
C ILE A 45 -7.80 10.38 -3.95
N CYS A 46 -8.48 9.67 -3.05
CA CYS A 46 -9.37 8.56 -3.38
C CYS A 46 -10.54 9.03 -4.25
N ARG A 47 -10.98 10.29 -4.12
CA ARG A 47 -12.09 10.86 -4.91
C ARG A 47 -11.72 11.15 -6.37
N LEU A 48 -10.44 11.07 -6.71
CA LEU A 48 -9.91 11.35 -8.05
C LEU A 48 -9.59 10.05 -8.83
N MET A 49 -9.82 8.91 -8.20
CA MET A 49 -9.49 7.58 -8.67
C MET A 49 -10.77 6.86 -9.07
N ASP A 50 -10.62 5.89 -9.96
CA ASP A 50 -11.75 5.08 -10.44
C ASP A 50 -12.04 3.92 -9.47
N ASP A 51 -13.17 3.24 -9.63
CA ASP A 51 -13.63 2.20 -8.68
C ASP A 51 -12.68 0.99 -8.57
N ASP A 52 -11.90 0.70 -9.62
CA ASP A 52 -10.87 -0.34 -9.61
C ASP A 52 -9.55 0.11 -8.95
N GLN A 53 -9.39 1.41 -8.74
CA GLN A 53 -8.16 2.04 -8.25
C GLN A 53 -8.17 2.28 -6.74
N VAL A 54 -9.34 2.19 -6.11
CA VAL A 54 -9.54 2.38 -4.68
C VAL A 54 -10.28 1.20 -4.09
N ARG A 55 -9.80 0.72 -2.95
CA ARG A 55 -10.51 -0.28 -2.16
C ARG A 55 -10.54 0.14 -0.70
N THR A 56 -11.56 -0.31 0.02
CA THR A 56 -11.56 -0.26 1.49
C THR A 56 -11.28 -1.65 2.00
N VAL A 57 -10.27 -1.77 2.85
CA VAL A 57 -9.83 -3.04 3.45
C VAL A 57 -9.65 -2.88 4.95
N ILE A 58 -9.70 -3.98 5.70
CA ILE A 58 -9.38 -3.94 7.13
C ILE A 58 -7.90 -4.21 7.31
N PHE A 59 -7.17 -3.27 7.92
CA PHE A 59 -5.79 -3.52 8.35
C PHE A 59 -5.77 -3.98 9.79
N CYS A 60 -5.22 -5.18 10.02
CA CYS A 60 -4.92 -5.69 11.34
C CYS A 60 -3.51 -5.30 11.76
N THR A 61 -3.40 -4.64 12.90
CA THR A 61 -2.12 -4.37 13.55
C THR A 61 -1.67 -5.59 14.35
N ARG A 62 -0.36 -5.71 14.62
CA ARG A 62 0.17 -6.75 15.52
C ARG A 62 -0.36 -6.65 16.95
N GLN A 63 -0.93 -5.50 17.33
CA GLN A 63 -1.52 -5.26 18.66
C GLN A 63 -3.01 -5.67 18.72
N GLY A 64 -3.57 -6.21 17.65
CA GLY A 64 -4.96 -6.69 17.61
C GLY A 64 -5.98 -5.61 17.22
N ASP A 65 -5.55 -4.35 17.06
CA ASP A 65 -6.42 -3.30 16.54
C ASP A 65 -6.63 -3.49 15.03
N ALA A 66 -7.89 -3.49 14.60
CA ALA A 66 -8.30 -3.69 13.22
C ALA A 66 -9.22 -2.55 12.80
N GLY A 67 -8.88 -1.87 11.70
CA GLY A 67 -9.64 -0.71 11.25
C GLY A 67 -9.76 -0.62 9.73
N PRO A 68 -10.85 -0.03 9.22
CA PRO A 68 -11.02 0.19 7.79
C PRO A 68 -10.01 1.23 7.28
N VAL A 69 -9.35 0.91 6.19
CA VAL A 69 -8.35 1.75 5.53
C VAL A 69 -8.64 1.78 4.03
N GLN A 70 -8.64 2.98 3.45
CA GLN A 70 -8.66 3.14 2.00
C GLN A 70 -7.26 2.88 1.44
N VAL A 71 -7.20 1.98 0.48
CA VAL A 71 -5.99 1.60 -0.23
C VAL A 71 -6.08 1.97 -1.71
N LEU A 72 -4.92 2.26 -2.28
CA LEU A 72 -4.73 2.63 -3.67
C LEU A 72 -3.96 1.54 -4.41
N SER A 73 -4.44 1.18 -5.59
CA SER A 73 -3.72 0.28 -6.49
C SER A 73 -2.49 0.95 -7.08
N GLU A 74 -1.56 0.17 -7.63
CA GLU A 74 -0.39 0.68 -8.35
C GLU A 74 -0.74 1.67 -9.47
N SER A 75 -1.81 1.42 -10.22
CA SER A 75 -2.26 2.32 -11.29
C SER A 75 -2.74 3.66 -10.72
N ALA A 76 -3.40 3.65 -9.56
CA ALA A 76 -3.83 4.83 -8.83
C ALA A 76 -2.63 5.67 -8.35
N LEU A 77 -1.58 5.02 -7.86
CA LEU A 77 -0.35 5.68 -7.43
C LEU A 77 0.31 6.45 -8.57
N TYR A 78 0.48 5.79 -9.73
CA TYR A 78 1.08 6.46 -10.88
C TYR A 78 0.18 7.57 -11.45
N ARG A 79 -1.14 7.37 -11.48
CA ARG A 79 -2.11 8.42 -11.86
C ARG A 79 -1.97 9.65 -10.96
N ALA A 80 -1.89 9.45 -9.65
CA ALA A 80 -1.70 10.54 -8.68
C ALA A 80 -0.37 11.28 -8.91
N LEU A 81 0.74 10.57 -9.09
CA LEU A 81 2.05 11.17 -9.34
C LEU A 81 2.08 11.98 -10.64
N CYS A 82 1.39 11.52 -11.69
CA CYS A 82 1.27 12.25 -12.94
C CYS A 82 0.38 13.49 -12.81
N ARG A 83 -0.72 13.38 -12.06
CA ARG A 83 -1.66 14.50 -11.85
C ARG A 83 -1.05 15.61 -10.99
N PHE A 84 -0.29 15.26 -9.96
CA PHE A 84 0.34 16.21 -9.05
C PHE A 84 1.83 16.32 -9.38
N SER A 85 2.16 17.20 -10.32
CA SER A 85 3.55 17.45 -10.70
C SER A 85 4.29 18.23 -9.61
N HIS A 86 4.94 17.52 -8.68
CA HIS A 86 5.83 18.10 -7.69
C HIS A 86 7.26 17.56 -7.89
N PRO A 87 8.33 18.38 -7.74
CA PRO A 87 9.70 17.91 -7.95
C PRO A 87 10.07 16.71 -7.08
N GLU A 88 9.56 16.68 -5.83
CA GLU A 88 9.76 15.59 -4.88
C GLU A 88 9.07 14.28 -5.30
N ASN A 89 8.01 14.36 -6.11
CA ASN A 89 7.29 13.19 -6.61
C ASN A 89 8.14 12.35 -7.57
N ARG A 90 9.19 12.93 -8.18
CA ARG A 90 10.15 12.14 -8.98
C ARG A 90 10.94 11.16 -8.12
N SER A 91 11.37 11.58 -6.93
CA SER A 91 12.06 10.71 -5.97
C SER A 91 11.10 9.66 -5.42
N LEU A 92 9.86 10.06 -5.06
CA LEU A 92 8.84 9.13 -4.59
C LEU A 92 8.49 8.07 -5.64
N ARG A 93 8.32 8.47 -6.92
CA ARG A 93 8.08 7.54 -8.02
C ARG A 93 9.20 6.51 -8.14
N ARG A 94 10.47 6.95 -8.10
CA ARG A 94 11.62 6.04 -8.20
C ARG A 94 11.63 5.03 -7.05
N TRP A 95 11.42 5.50 -5.83
CA TRP A 95 11.34 4.65 -4.65
C TRP A 95 10.19 3.64 -4.73
N LEU A 96 9.00 4.06 -5.19
CA LEU A 96 7.87 3.14 -5.42
C LEU A 96 8.24 2.04 -6.41
N THR A 97 8.79 2.41 -7.56
CA THR A 97 9.09 1.47 -8.63
C THR A 97 10.21 0.49 -8.29
N HIS A 98 11.25 0.93 -7.58
CA HIS A 98 12.47 0.13 -7.39
C HIS A 98 12.59 -0.50 -6.01
N GLU A 99 11.88 0.01 -5.00
CA GLU A 99 12.04 -0.46 -3.62
C GLU A 99 10.70 -0.91 -3.03
N ALA A 100 9.72 0.00 -2.92
CA ALA A 100 8.50 -0.28 -2.15
C ALA A 100 7.60 -1.34 -2.79
N LEU A 101 7.28 -1.24 -4.08
CA LEU A 101 6.42 -2.22 -4.75
C LEU A 101 7.14 -3.57 -4.95
N PRO A 102 8.43 -3.61 -5.34
CA PRO A 102 9.20 -4.86 -5.33
C PRO A 102 9.23 -5.53 -3.96
N ALA A 103 9.55 -4.81 -2.88
CA ALA A 103 9.59 -5.38 -1.53
C ALA A 103 8.24 -5.96 -1.09
N LEU A 104 7.13 -5.34 -1.52
CA LEU A 104 5.80 -5.85 -1.24
C LEU A 104 5.49 -7.16 -2.01
N ARG A 105 5.95 -7.26 -3.26
CA ARG A 105 5.84 -8.48 -4.07
C ARG A 105 6.72 -9.60 -3.51
N ASP A 106 7.98 -9.31 -3.19
CA ASP A 106 8.93 -10.27 -2.62
C ASP A 106 8.43 -10.82 -1.28
N ALA A 107 7.88 -9.97 -0.41
CA ALA A 107 7.30 -10.41 0.86
C ALA A 107 6.10 -11.34 0.67
N TRP A 108 5.29 -11.10 -0.37
CA TRP A 108 4.15 -11.95 -0.70
C TRP A 108 4.60 -13.29 -1.29
N GLU A 109 5.59 -13.28 -2.18
CA GLU A 109 6.18 -14.51 -2.72
C GLU A 109 6.83 -15.35 -1.62
N HIS A 110 7.60 -14.73 -0.72
CA HIS A 110 8.21 -15.44 0.40
C HIS A 110 7.15 -16.06 1.31
N ARG A 111 6.07 -15.32 1.62
CA ARG A 111 4.96 -15.86 2.42
C ARG A 111 4.18 -16.95 1.70
N ALA A 112 4.13 -16.93 0.37
CA ALA A 112 3.56 -18.01 -0.43
C ALA A 112 4.49 -19.25 -0.48
N GLN A 113 5.81 -19.04 -0.37
CA GLN A 113 6.84 -20.08 -0.40
C GLN A 113 7.17 -20.66 0.98
N GLU A 114 6.81 -20.01 2.09
CA GLU A 114 6.92 -20.58 3.43
C GLU A 114 6.14 -21.91 3.45
N PRO A 115 6.81 -23.08 3.61
CA PRO A 115 6.11 -24.33 3.72
C PRO A 115 5.21 -24.20 4.94
N LYS A 116 3.89 -24.26 4.73
CA LYS A 116 2.92 -24.40 5.82
C LYS A 116 3.44 -25.54 6.67
N ARG A 117 4.06 -25.22 7.82
CA ARG A 117 4.47 -26.20 8.82
C ARG A 117 3.18 -26.86 9.24
N THR A 118 2.84 -27.93 8.55
CA THR A 118 1.77 -28.82 8.89
C THR A 118 2.28 -29.43 10.18
N LEU A 119 1.81 -28.91 11.32
CA LEU A 119 1.85 -29.62 12.57
C LEU A 119 1.01 -30.89 12.32
N MET A 120 1.66 -31.92 11.82
CA MET A 120 1.13 -33.26 11.82
C MET A 120 1.39 -33.84 13.20
N ALA A 121 0.26 -34.15 13.85
CA ALA A 121 0.05 -35.05 14.99
C ALA A 121 0.70 -34.68 16.32
#